data_AF-A0A8T1X9Z4-F1
#
_entry.id   AF-A0A8T1X9Z4-F1
#
_cell.length_a   1.000
_cell.length_b   1.000
_cell.length_c   1.000
_cell.angle_alpha   90.00
_cell.angle_beta   90.00
_cell.angle_gamma   90.00
#
_symmetry.space_group_name_H-M   'P 1'
#
loop_
_entity.id
_entity.type
_entity.pdbx_description
1 polymer ?
#
loop_
_entity_poly.entity_id
_entity_poly.type
_entity_poly.pdbx_seq_one_letter_code
_entity_poly.pdbx_strand_id
1 'polypeptide(L)'
;EVVGDLYYACVQSRMMFTIWGILQLLTKYPGMVPDVDMMFDCMDKPIINQTEYQSFPVPLFRYCTNEAHLDIPFPDWSFWGWSETNLRPWEEEFVDIKQGSKRRSWDNKQPRAYWKGNPDVVSPIRLELMKCNHSRLWGAQIMRQDWAEEAKGGFEQSKLSNQCNHRYKIYAEGYAWSVSLKYILSCGSMTLIISPEYEDFFSRGLLPKENYWPISPTDLCRSIKYAVDWGNANPSQAETIGKRGQGYMESISMDRVYDYMFHLITEYSKLQKFKPEKPASANEVCAGSLLCFAEQKERKLLERSRVVPSLDQPCKLPVADRSRLERLIQQKKKTIENVRYMEMTRTKKSSK
;
A
#
# COMPACT_ATOMS: atom_id res chain seq x y z
N GLU A 1 25.00 -5.73 11.96
CA GLU A 1 24.91 -4.37 12.54
C GLU A 1 24.26 -3.44 11.52
N VAL A 2 23.78 -2.26 11.90
CA VAL A 2 23.29 -1.25 10.95
C VAL A 2 24.09 0.02 11.17
N VAL A 3 24.63 0.57 10.08
CA VAL A 3 25.30 1.87 10.07
C VAL A 3 24.72 2.70 8.94
N GLY A 4 24.77 4.02 9.04
CA GLY A 4 24.26 4.88 7.98
C GLY A 4 24.74 6.32 8.02
N ASP A 5 24.76 6.91 6.84
CA ASP A 5 24.97 8.34 6.61
C ASP A 5 23.65 8.98 6.18
N LEU A 6 23.32 10.15 6.75
CA LEU A 6 22.15 10.92 6.33
C LEU A 6 22.56 11.97 5.29
N TYR A 7 21.93 11.89 4.11
CA TYR A 7 22.14 12.87 3.04
C TYR A 7 21.12 14.02 3.10
N TYR A 8 19.89 13.75 3.53
CA TYR A 8 18.84 14.75 3.74
C TYR A 8 17.78 14.22 4.71
N ALA A 9 16.93 15.13 5.20
CA ALA A 9 15.85 14.78 6.13
C ALA A 9 14.62 14.23 5.40
N CYS A 10 14.09 13.12 5.91
CA CYS A 10 12.81 12.58 5.47
C CYS A 10 11.63 13.44 5.94
N VAL A 11 10.55 13.43 5.17
CA VAL A 11 9.25 13.91 5.65
C VAL A 11 8.81 13.01 6.80
N GLN A 12 8.35 13.59 7.91
CA GLN A 12 7.76 12.85 9.03
C GLN A 12 8.70 11.78 9.65
N SER A 13 8.16 10.95 10.51
CA SER A 13 8.82 9.83 11.20
C SER A 13 9.26 8.68 10.27
N ARG A 14 9.14 8.83 8.95
CA ARG A 14 9.35 7.77 7.95
C ARG A 14 10.72 7.10 8.06
N MET A 15 11.77 7.90 8.22
CA MET A 15 13.14 7.38 8.36
C MET A 15 13.25 6.45 9.56
N MET A 16 12.76 6.90 10.71
CA MET A 16 12.84 6.18 11.98
C MET A 16 12.16 4.82 11.89
N PHE A 17 10.93 4.78 11.35
CA PHE A 17 10.16 3.55 11.21
C PHE A 17 10.71 2.62 10.13
N THR A 18 11.28 3.15 9.05
CA THR A 18 11.95 2.32 8.02
C THR A 18 13.22 1.66 8.57
N ILE A 19 14.07 2.42 9.27
CA ILE A 19 15.26 1.86 9.93
C ILE A 19 14.84 0.86 11.02
N TRP A 20 13.80 1.18 11.79
CA TRP A 20 13.24 0.24 12.77
C TRP A 20 12.84 -1.08 12.12
N GLY A 21 12.18 -1.04 10.97
CA GLY A 21 11.84 -2.22 10.19
C GLY A 21 13.05 -3.08 9.82
N ILE A 22 14.14 -2.45 9.35
CA ILE A 22 15.40 -3.15 9.04
C ILE A 22 16.01 -3.78 10.30
N LEU A 23 16.02 -3.08 11.44
CA LEU A 23 16.50 -3.63 12.70
C LEU A 23 15.64 -4.80 13.19
N GLN A 24 14.32 -4.72 12.99
CA GLN A 24 13.43 -5.85 13.29
C GLN A 24 13.72 -7.03 12.37
N LEU A 25 13.99 -6.82 11.08
CA LEU A 25 14.40 -7.90 10.17
C LEU A 25 15.65 -8.61 10.68
N LEU A 26 16.69 -7.87 11.08
CA LEU A 26 17.91 -8.44 11.65
C LEU A 26 17.67 -9.20 12.96
N THR A 27 16.72 -8.72 13.77
CA THR A 27 16.31 -9.39 15.02
C THR A 27 15.54 -10.67 14.73
N LYS A 28 14.66 -10.67 13.71
CA LYS A 28 13.84 -11.82 13.32
C LYS A 28 14.68 -12.95 12.73
N TYR A 29 15.68 -12.61 11.93
CA TYR A 29 16.57 -13.58 11.25
C TYR A 29 18.06 -13.34 11.59
N PRO A 30 18.48 -13.59 12.85
CA PRO A 30 19.85 -13.29 13.29
C PRO A 30 20.91 -14.04 12.48
N GLY A 31 21.89 -13.30 11.96
CA GLY A 31 23.03 -13.87 11.22
C GLY A 31 22.70 -14.39 9.81
N MET A 32 21.46 -14.21 9.34
CA MET A 32 21.02 -14.71 8.03
C MET A 32 20.95 -13.63 6.94
N VAL A 33 20.77 -12.36 7.34
CA VAL A 33 20.73 -11.22 6.41
C VAL A 33 22.16 -10.90 5.96
N PRO A 34 22.46 -10.88 4.65
CA PRO A 34 23.80 -10.63 4.15
C PRO A 34 24.19 -9.14 4.29
N ASP A 35 25.50 -8.89 4.29
CA ASP A 35 26.04 -7.53 4.25
C ASP A 35 25.69 -6.84 2.93
N VAL A 36 25.19 -5.60 3.02
CA VAL A 36 24.79 -4.77 1.87
C VAL A 36 25.05 -3.29 2.11
N ASP A 37 25.44 -2.58 1.05
CA ASP A 37 25.37 -1.13 0.96
C ASP A 37 24.14 -0.77 0.11
N MET A 38 23.18 -0.09 0.73
CA MET A 38 21.92 0.31 0.08
C MET A 38 21.70 1.81 0.21
N MET A 39 21.25 2.44 -0.88
CA MET A 39 20.70 3.80 -0.84
C MET A 39 19.18 3.73 -0.69
N PHE A 40 18.64 4.47 0.26
CA PHE A 40 17.20 4.54 0.50
C PHE A 40 16.71 5.97 0.42
N ASP A 41 15.68 6.21 -0.39
CA ASP A 41 14.99 7.50 -0.46
C ASP A 41 13.54 7.35 0.06
N CYS A 42 13.26 8.13 1.10
CA CYS A 42 12.03 8.10 1.88
C CYS A 42 10.94 9.08 1.39
N MET A 43 11.12 9.72 0.24
CA MET A 43 10.12 10.59 -0.39
C MET A 43 9.11 9.79 -1.24
N ASP A 44 8.07 10.46 -1.71
CA ASP A 44 6.89 9.81 -2.31
C ASP A 44 7.06 9.35 -3.77
N LYS A 45 7.77 10.08 -4.63
CA LYS A 45 7.82 9.75 -6.07
C LYS A 45 9.05 8.93 -6.42
N PRO A 46 8.93 7.92 -7.31
CA PRO A 46 10.12 7.30 -7.90
C PRO A 46 10.89 8.34 -8.72
N ILE A 47 12.22 8.18 -8.82
CA ILE A 47 13.08 9.19 -9.47
C ILE A 47 14.07 8.62 -10.48
N ILE A 48 14.32 7.30 -10.48
CA ILE A 48 15.29 6.71 -11.40
C ILE A 48 14.59 6.38 -12.72
N ASN A 49 14.54 7.36 -13.63
CA ASN A 49 13.90 7.19 -14.92
C ASN A 49 14.60 6.12 -15.77
N GLN A 50 13.84 5.16 -16.28
CA GLN A 50 14.39 4.03 -17.03
C GLN A 50 15.11 4.45 -18.33
N THR A 51 14.61 5.47 -19.02
CA THR A 51 15.18 5.94 -20.30
C THR A 51 16.49 6.69 -20.07
N GLU A 52 16.56 7.51 -19.03
CA GLU A 52 17.75 8.31 -18.71
C GLU A 52 18.89 7.43 -18.14
N TYR A 53 18.55 6.48 -17.27
CA TYR A 53 19.51 5.64 -16.56
C TYR A 53 19.73 4.27 -17.22
N GLN A 54 19.34 4.10 -18.49
CA GLN A 54 19.42 2.81 -19.19
C GLN A 54 20.84 2.22 -19.20
N SER A 55 21.85 3.06 -19.41
CA SER A 55 23.25 2.65 -19.51
C SER A 55 23.94 2.46 -18.15
N PHE A 56 23.38 3.06 -17.09
CA PHE A 56 23.94 3.00 -15.74
C PHE A 56 22.81 3.08 -14.70
N PRO A 57 22.05 1.99 -14.51
CA PRO A 57 20.95 1.98 -13.56
C PRO A 57 21.49 2.12 -12.14
N VAL A 58 21.08 3.18 -11.44
CA VAL A 58 21.47 3.44 -10.05
C VAL A 58 20.44 2.76 -9.14
N PRO A 59 20.84 1.80 -8.27
CA PRO A 59 19.90 1.15 -7.38
C PRO A 59 19.47 2.12 -6.28
N LEU A 60 18.17 2.41 -6.22
CA LEU A 60 17.57 3.23 -5.19
C LEU A 60 16.35 2.55 -4.60
N PHE A 61 16.38 2.30 -3.29
CA PHE A 61 15.23 1.78 -2.57
C PHE A 61 14.25 2.90 -2.25
N ARG A 62 12.98 2.66 -2.53
CA ARG A 62 11.87 3.58 -2.25
C ARG A 62 10.64 2.79 -1.86
N TYR A 63 9.55 3.46 -1.57
CA TYR A 63 8.31 2.79 -1.19
C TYR A 63 7.41 2.44 -2.39
N CYS A 64 7.66 3.01 -3.57
CA CYS A 64 6.96 2.64 -4.80
C CYS A 64 7.83 2.82 -6.04
N THR A 65 7.34 2.29 -7.16
CA THR A 65 7.89 2.44 -8.51
C THR A 65 6.74 2.52 -9.54
N ASN A 66 7.06 2.62 -10.83
CA ASN A 66 6.09 2.45 -11.91
C ASN A 66 6.78 1.93 -13.19
N GLU A 67 6.04 1.76 -14.29
CA GLU A 67 6.58 1.22 -15.55
C GLU A 67 7.72 2.07 -16.15
N ALA A 68 7.85 3.34 -15.76
CA ALA A 68 8.87 4.26 -16.28
C ALA A 68 10.10 4.42 -15.37
N HIS A 69 10.11 3.76 -14.20
CA HIS A 69 11.16 3.96 -13.19
C HIS A 69 11.79 2.64 -12.72
N LEU A 70 13.03 2.73 -12.24
CA LEU A 70 13.85 1.59 -11.80
C LEU A 70 13.97 1.47 -10.28
N ASP A 71 13.35 2.39 -9.53
CA ASP A 71 13.33 2.39 -8.07
C ASP A 71 12.82 1.03 -7.54
N ILE A 72 13.44 0.54 -6.47
CA ILE A 72 13.21 -0.77 -5.88
C ILE A 72 12.20 -0.62 -4.74
N PRO A 73 10.95 -1.12 -4.87
CA PRO A 73 9.95 -0.97 -3.82
C PRO A 73 10.30 -1.75 -2.56
N PHE A 74 10.25 -1.07 -1.42
CA PHE A 74 10.42 -1.58 -0.07
C PHE A 74 9.13 -1.33 0.73
N PRO A 75 8.78 -2.18 1.72
CA PRO A 75 7.63 -1.92 2.57
C PRO A 75 7.66 -0.53 3.20
N ASP A 76 6.55 0.19 3.13
CA ASP A 76 6.46 1.53 3.70
C ASP A 76 6.58 1.52 5.24
N TRP A 77 6.96 2.67 5.80
CA TRP A 77 7.14 2.84 7.25
C TRP A 77 5.90 2.48 8.06
N SER A 78 4.70 2.60 7.48
CA SER A 78 3.44 2.42 8.19
C SER A 78 3.11 0.96 8.51
N PHE A 79 3.91 0.00 8.04
CA PHE A 79 3.84 -1.38 8.56
C PHE A 79 4.22 -1.47 10.03
N TRP A 80 5.12 -0.61 10.50
CA TRP A 80 5.54 -0.54 11.90
C TRP A 80 4.84 0.58 12.69
N GLY A 81 4.21 1.53 11.99
CA GLY A 81 3.37 2.57 12.58
C GLY A 81 3.48 3.90 11.85
N TRP A 82 2.56 4.81 12.14
CA TRP A 82 2.61 6.17 11.60
C TRP A 82 2.15 7.16 12.68
N SER A 83 3.13 7.76 13.38
CA SER A 83 2.87 8.60 14.54
C SER A 83 2.02 9.81 14.19
N GLU A 84 2.23 10.44 13.03
CA GLU A 84 1.52 11.66 12.62
C GLU A 84 0.03 11.45 12.37
N THR A 85 -0.40 10.21 12.12
CA THR A 85 -1.81 9.85 11.85
C THR A 85 -2.41 8.92 12.91
N ASN A 86 -1.65 8.63 13.97
CA ASN A 86 -2.03 7.69 15.03
C ASN A 86 -2.34 6.27 14.52
N LEU A 87 -1.70 5.84 13.43
CA LEU A 87 -1.85 4.48 12.93
C LEU A 87 -0.91 3.53 13.70
N ARG A 88 -1.50 2.45 14.20
CA ARG A 88 -0.79 1.37 14.89
C ARG A 88 -0.02 0.49 13.89
N PRO A 89 0.86 -0.39 14.38
CA PRO A 89 1.49 -1.40 13.53
C PRO A 89 0.47 -2.22 12.76
N TRP A 90 0.88 -2.70 11.58
CA TRP A 90 0.00 -3.37 10.64
C TRP A 90 -0.74 -4.59 11.22
N GLU A 91 -0.04 -5.40 12.02
CA GLU A 91 -0.63 -6.59 12.65
C GLU A 91 -1.83 -6.24 13.54
N GLU A 92 -1.77 -5.10 14.22
CA GLU A 92 -2.87 -4.62 15.05
C GLU A 92 -3.99 -3.97 14.22
N GLU A 93 -3.62 -3.09 13.28
CA GLU A 93 -4.62 -2.38 12.45
C GLU A 93 -5.41 -3.35 11.57
N PHE A 94 -4.77 -4.36 10.98
CA PHE A 94 -5.47 -5.36 10.18
C PHE A 94 -6.54 -6.08 11.00
N VAL A 95 -6.18 -6.54 12.21
CA VAL A 95 -7.11 -7.24 13.11
C VAL A 95 -8.29 -6.33 13.50
N ASP A 96 -8.03 -5.08 13.88
CA ASP A 96 -9.10 -4.15 14.25
C ASP A 96 -10.00 -3.80 13.06
N ILE A 97 -9.44 -3.59 11.86
CA ILE A 97 -10.23 -3.34 10.65
C ILE A 97 -11.08 -4.57 10.30
N LYS A 98 -10.50 -5.77 10.35
CA LYS A 98 -11.22 -7.02 10.08
C LYS A 98 -12.34 -7.24 11.09
N GLN A 99 -12.14 -6.96 12.37
CA GLN A 99 -13.21 -6.99 13.38
C GLN A 99 -14.26 -5.91 13.13
N GLY A 100 -13.85 -4.67 12.83
CA GLY A 100 -14.72 -3.57 12.44
C GLY A 100 -15.61 -3.90 11.24
N SER A 101 -15.07 -4.58 10.24
CA SER A 101 -15.83 -5.01 9.05
C SER A 101 -16.98 -5.96 9.35
N LYS A 102 -16.90 -6.71 10.46
CA LYS A 102 -17.92 -7.68 10.90
C LYS A 102 -19.07 -7.05 11.67
N ARG A 103 -18.95 -5.79 12.12
CA ARG A 103 -20.03 -5.08 12.84
C ARG A 103 -21.31 -4.93 12.01
N ARG A 104 -21.20 -5.00 10.68
CA ARG A 104 -22.31 -4.96 9.75
C ARG A 104 -22.08 -5.97 8.63
N SER A 105 -22.99 -6.94 8.50
CA SER A 105 -22.97 -7.92 7.42
C SER A 105 -22.95 -7.24 6.05
N TRP A 106 -22.43 -7.92 5.05
CA TRP A 106 -22.29 -7.39 3.69
C TRP A 106 -23.58 -6.79 3.14
N ASP A 107 -24.68 -7.54 3.25
CA ASP A 107 -25.99 -7.14 2.75
C ASP A 107 -26.52 -5.88 3.42
N ASN A 108 -26.16 -5.66 4.69
CA ASN A 108 -26.55 -4.49 5.47
C ASN A 108 -25.62 -3.28 5.27
N LYS A 109 -24.46 -3.43 4.60
CA LYS A 109 -23.60 -2.29 4.24
C LYS A 109 -24.32 -1.36 3.27
N GLN A 110 -24.00 -0.06 3.35
CA GLN A 110 -24.61 0.94 2.47
C GLN A 110 -24.27 0.61 1.00
N PRO A 111 -25.25 0.56 0.09
CA PRO A 111 -25.07 0.08 -1.28
C PRO A 111 -24.50 1.17 -2.22
N ARG A 112 -23.49 1.91 -1.75
CA ARG A 112 -22.85 3.02 -2.45
C ARG A 112 -21.34 3.00 -2.23
N ALA A 113 -20.61 3.56 -3.16
CA ALA A 113 -19.17 3.73 -3.05
C ALA A 113 -18.82 4.82 -2.04
N TYR A 114 -17.71 4.61 -1.34
CA TYR A 114 -17.24 5.52 -0.31
C TYR A 114 -15.74 5.77 -0.41
N TRP A 115 -15.37 7.04 -0.28
CA TRP A 115 -14.00 7.50 -0.12
C TRP A 115 -13.94 8.55 0.97
N LYS A 116 -12.91 8.51 1.81
CA LYS A 116 -12.52 9.60 2.72
C LYS A 116 -11.02 9.82 2.56
N GLY A 117 -10.60 11.02 2.18
CA GLY A 117 -9.20 11.30 1.95
C GLY A 117 -8.91 12.78 1.71
N ASN A 118 -7.64 13.15 1.76
CA ASN A 118 -7.22 14.53 1.56
C ASN A 118 -7.07 14.79 0.04
N PRO A 119 -7.88 15.67 -0.58
CA PRO A 119 -7.71 16.03 -1.98
C PRO A 119 -6.53 16.97 -2.23
N ASP A 120 -6.05 17.69 -1.20
CA ASP A 120 -5.02 18.74 -1.30
C ASP A 120 -3.60 18.16 -1.23
N VAL A 121 -3.33 17.18 -2.09
CA VAL A 121 -2.04 16.45 -2.15
C VAL A 121 -1.44 16.48 -3.56
N VAL A 122 -1.77 17.50 -4.34
CA VAL A 122 -1.33 17.68 -5.74
C VAL A 122 -1.65 16.43 -6.59
N SER A 123 -2.87 15.92 -6.43
CA SER A 123 -3.35 14.72 -7.11
C SER A 123 -4.54 15.08 -7.99
N PRO A 124 -4.35 15.18 -9.33
CA PRO A 124 -5.44 15.47 -10.25
C PRO A 124 -6.61 14.49 -10.12
N ILE A 125 -6.31 13.21 -9.86
CA ILE A 125 -7.34 12.18 -9.76
C ILE A 125 -8.21 12.33 -8.51
N ARG A 126 -7.67 12.83 -7.38
CA ARG A 126 -8.48 13.14 -6.19
C ARG A 126 -9.36 14.36 -6.40
N LEU A 127 -8.87 15.38 -7.11
CA LEU A 127 -9.66 16.56 -7.47
C LEU A 127 -10.83 16.17 -8.37
N GLU A 128 -10.60 15.27 -9.34
CA GLU A 128 -11.67 14.74 -10.18
C GLU A 128 -12.66 13.89 -9.37
N LEU A 129 -12.16 13.03 -8.47
CA LEU A 129 -13.00 12.19 -7.60
C LEU A 129 -13.98 13.02 -6.75
N MET A 130 -13.58 14.21 -6.30
CA MET A 130 -14.46 15.11 -5.54
C MET A 130 -15.73 15.50 -6.33
N LYS A 131 -15.66 15.58 -7.66
CA LYS A 131 -16.82 15.87 -8.53
C LYS A 131 -17.82 14.73 -8.58
N CYS A 132 -17.43 13.53 -8.15
CA CYS A 132 -18.30 12.36 -8.09
C CYS A 132 -19.13 12.27 -6.80
N ASN A 133 -19.10 13.27 -5.91
CA ASN A 133 -19.83 13.25 -4.63
C ASN A 133 -21.35 13.45 -4.79
N HIS A 134 -22.03 12.47 -5.37
CA HIS A 134 -23.49 12.51 -5.54
C HIS A 134 -24.10 11.12 -5.37
N SER A 135 -24.72 10.88 -4.22
CA SER A 135 -25.22 9.55 -3.83
C SER A 135 -26.28 8.97 -4.78
N ARG A 136 -27.20 9.80 -5.32
CA ARG A 136 -28.24 9.34 -6.26
C ARG A 136 -27.72 9.17 -7.70
N LEU A 137 -26.98 10.16 -8.21
CA LEU A 137 -26.49 10.17 -9.58
C LEU A 137 -25.38 9.15 -9.80
N TRP A 138 -24.35 9.17 -8.95
CA TRP A 138 -23.14 8.34 -9.12
C TRP A 138 -23.09 7.12 -8.20
N GLY A 139 -23.99 7.02 -7.23
CA GLY A 139 -23.90 5.96 -6.23
C GLY A 139 -22.65 6.10 -5.35
N ALA A 140 -22.16 7.33 -5.13
CA ALA A 140 -20.91 7.59 -4.42
C ALA A 140 -21.06 8.64 -3.32
N GLN A 141 -20.29 8.47 -2.24
CA GLN A 141 -20.13 9.37 -1.12
C GLN A 141 -18.64 9.65 -0.93
N ILE A 142 -18.22 10.89 -1.21
CA ILE A 142 -16.82 11.30 -1.19
C ILE A 142 -16.64 12.35 -0.09
N MET A 143 -15.82 12.03 0.90
CA MET A 143 -15.61 12.83 2.11
C MET A 143 -14.21 13.44 2.10
N ARG A 144 -14.09 14.73 2.41
CA ARG A 144 -12.79 15.37 2.61
C ARG A 144 -12.20 14.90 3.94
N GLN A 145 -10.91 14.60 3.95
CA GLN A 145 -10.12 14.38 5.15
C GLN A 145 -9.32 15.64 5.48
N ASP A 146 -9.60 16.25 6.63
CA ASP A 146 -8.76 17.28 7.21
C ASP A 146 -7.91 16.66 8.33
N TRP A 147 -6.60 16.59 8.13
CA TRP A 147 -5.70 16.00 9.13
C TRP A 147 -5.44 16.92 10.32
N ALA A 148 -5.53 18.24 10.14
CA ALA A 148 -5.36 19.19 11.23
C ALA A 148 -6.59 19.15 12.17
N GLU A 149 -7.79 18.97 11.62
CA GLU A 149 -9.00 18.76 12.42
C GLU A 149 -8.98 17.41 13.15
N GLU A 150 -8.64 16.31 12.48
CA GLU A 150 -8.54 15.00 13.14
C GLU A 150 -7.51 14.99 14.26
N ALA A 151 -6.37 15.68 14.08
CA ALA A 151 -5.34 15.76 15.12
C ALA A 151 -5.89 16.38 16.42
N LYS A 152 -6.76 17.40 16.31
CA LYS A 152 -7.45 18.00 17.47
C LYS A 152 -8.43 17.03 18.12
N GLY A 153 -9.07 16.18 17.33
CA GLY A 153 -10.05 15.18 17.77
C GLY A 153 -9.46 13.80 18.11
N GLY A 154 -8.12 13.65 18.16
CA GLY A 154 -7.48 12.36 18.44
C GLY A 154 -7.66 11.30 17.36
N PHE A 155 -8.00 11.69 16.13
CA PHE A 155 -8.24 10.82 14.96
C PHE A 155 -9.45 9.89 15.05
N GLU A 156 -10.38 10.12 15.98
CA GLU A 156 -11.55 9.25 16.20
C GLU A 156 -12.48 9.16 14.97
N GLN A 157 -12.63 10.26 14.23
CA GLN A 157 -13.47 10.31 13.01
C GLN A 157 -12.77 9.64 11.82
N SER A 158 -11.47 9.38 11.90
CA SER A 158 -10.66 8.69 10.92
C SER A 158 -10.31 7.25 11.28
N LYS A 159 -10.77 6.75 12.44
CA LYS A 159 -10.51 5.37 12.85
C LYS A 159 -10.93 4.36 11.78
N LEU A 160 -9.95 3.63 11.25
CA LEU A 160 -10.12 2.78 10.06
C LEU A 160 -11.17 1.68 10.26
N SER A 161 -11.24 1.07 11.44
CA SER A 161 -12.23 0.04 11.79
C SER A 161 -13.68 0.54 11.80
N ASN A 162 -13.90 1.86 11.84
CA ASN A 162 -15.23 2.48 11.72
C ASN A 162 -15.61 2.79 10.27
N GLN A 163 -14.71 2.60 9.28
CA GLN A 163 -14.91 3.02 7.90
C GLN A 163 -15.35 1.90 6.94
N CYS A 164 -15.72 0.72 7.45
CA CYS A 164 -16.09 -0.46 6.65
C CYS A 164 -17.62 -0.64 6.51
N ASN A 165 -18.37 0.47 6.47
CA ASN A 165 -19.84 0.48 6.49
C ASN A 165 -20.50 0.51 5.10
N HIS A 166 -19.69 0.51 4.03
CA HIS A 166 -20.14 0.64 2.64
C HIS A 166 -19.75 -0.60 1.84
N ARG A 167 -20.61 -1.01 0.90
CA ARG A 167 -20.33 -2.15 0.00
C ARG A 167 -19.12 -1.88 -0.89
N TYR A 168 -18.84 -0.63 -1.23
CA TYR A 168 -17.72 -0.30 -2.12
C TYR A 168 -16.83 0.76 -1.48
N LYS A 169 -15.52 0.50 -1.50
CA LYS A 169 -14.49 1.45 -1.01
C LYS A 169 -13.63 1.87 -2.17
N ILE A 170 -13.45 3.16 -2.39
CA ILE A 170 -12.64 3.65 -3.50
C ILE A 170 -11.19 3.81 -3.02
N TYR A 171 -10.24 3.41 -3.85
CA TYR A 171 -8.83 3.77 -3.72
C TYR A 171 -8.46 4.79 -4.79
N ALA A 172 -7.80 5.86 -4.35
CA ALA A 172 -7.29 6.93 -5.21
C ALA A 172 -5.89 7.34 -4.73
N GLU A 173 -4.95 7.34 -5.66
CA GLU A 173 -3.57 7.75 -5.41
C GLU A 173 -3.50 9.20 -4.93
N GLY A 174 -2.43 9.51 -4.17
CA GLY A 174 -2.18 10.83 -3.63
C GLY A 174 -1.18 11.57 -4.50
N TYR A 175 -0.17 12.15 -3.85
CA TYR A 175 0.99 12.73 -4.54
C TYR A 175 1.78 11.67 -5.32
N ALA A 176 1.80 10.43 -4.81
CA ALA A 176 2.25 9.20 -5.47
C ALA A 176 1.34 8.03 -5.08
N TRP A 177 1.88 6.82 -4.84
CA TRP A 177 1.12 5.73 -4.23
C TRP A 177 0.49 6.21 -2.89
N SER A 178 -0.66 5.65 -2.53
CA SER A 178 -1.29 5.97 -1.24
C SER A 178 -1.23 4.78 -0.30
N VAL A 179 -0.66 5.04 0.88
CA VAL A 179 -0.62 4.12 2.03
C VAL A 179 -2.01 3.54 2.39
N SER A 180 -3.09 4.24 2.02
CA SER A 180 -4.48 3.83 2.28
C SER A 180 -4.89 2.51 1.63
N LEU A 181 -4.18 2.02 0.60
CA LEU A 181 -4.58 0.84 -0.18
C LEU A 181 -4.82 -0.39 0.70
N LYS A 182 -3.84 -0.75 1.54
CA LYS A 182 -3.93 -1.95 2.40
C LYS A 182 -5.07 -1.88 3.40
N TYR A 183 -5.31 -0.70 3.97
CA TYR A 183 -6.40 -0.48 4.92
C TYR A 183 -7.77 -0.54 4.24
N ILE A 184 -7.89 0.00 3.04
CA ILE A 184 -9.13 -0.06 2.24
C ILE A 184 -9.48 -1.50 1.87
N LEU A 185 -8.51 -2.26 1.35
CA LEU A 185 -8.70 -3.68 1.00
C LEU A 185 -9.08 -4.54 2.21
N SER A 186 -8.65 -4.14 3.40
CA SER A 186 -8.93 -4.86 4.66
C SER A 186 -10.37 -4.75 5.14
N CYS A 187 -11.21 -3.89 4.56
CA CYS A 187 -12.60 -3.72 4.99
C CYS A 187 -13.55 -4.87 4.61
N GLY A 188 -13.10 -5.83 3.79
CA GLY A 188 -13.99 -6.82 3.17
C GLY A 188 -14.98 -6.20 2.16
N SER A 189 -14.79 -4.91 1.86
CA SER A 189 -15.50 -4.17 0.82
C SER A 189 -14.93 -4.46 -0.55
N MET A 190 -15.76 -4.43 -1.59
CA MET A 190 -15.30 -4.54 -2.97
C MET A 190 -14.59 -3.24 -3.27
N THR A 191 -13.27 -3.30 -3.24
CA THR A 191 -12.43 -2.13 -3.46
C THR A 191 -12.49 -1.73 -4.92
N LEU A 192 -12.82 -0.48 -5.17
CA LEU A 192 -12.81 0.16 -6.48
C LEU A 192 -11.46 0.87 -6.63
N ILE A 193 -10.51 0.27 -7.35
CA ILE A 193 -9.17 0.85 -7.54
C ILE A 193 -9.21 1.66 -8.83
N ILE A 194 -9.11 2.99 -8.71
CA ILE A 194 -8.84 3.86 -9.87
C ILE A 194 -7.46 3.47 -10.40
N SER A 195 -7.37 3.19 -11.72
CA SER A 195 -6.16 2.67 -12.36
C SER A 195 -4.89 3.34 -11.80
N PRO A 196 -4.06 2.59 -11.04
CA PRO A 196 -2.93 3.17 -10.34
C PRO A 196 -1.79 3.45 -11.33
N GLU A 197 -1.08 4.54 -11.11
CA GLU A 197 0.19 4.84 -11.76
C GLU A 197 1.35 4.14 -11.03
N TYR A 198 1.25 3.99 -9.71
CA TYR A 198 2.34 3.51 -8.87
C TYR A 198 2.10 2.08 -8.36
N GLU A 199 3.19 1.36 -8.17
CA GLU A 199 3.23 0.03 -7.59
C GLU A 199 4.08 0.03 -6.32
N ASP A 200 3.51 -0.47 -5.23
CA ASP A 200 4.25 -0.79 -4.01
C ASP A 200 4.64 -2.28 -4.04
N PHE A 201 5.27 -2.76 -2.96
CA PHE A 201 5.82 -4.11 -2.93
C PHE A 201 4.75 -5.23 -3.00
N PHE A 202 3.48 -4.95 -2.68
CA PHE A 202 2.41 -5.96 -2.69
C PHE A 202 1.37 -5.75 -3.80
N SER A 203 1.19 -4.51 -4.30
CA SER A 203 0.10 -4.19 -5.23
C SER A 203 0.20 -4.97 -6.54
N ARG A 204 1.42 -5.36 -6.96
CA ARG A 204 1.67 -6.27 -8.09
C ARG A 204 1.02 -7.65 -7.92
N GLY A 205 0.69 -8.09 -6.71
CA GLY A 205 -0.03 -9.35 -6.48
C GLY A 205 -1.55 -9.25 -6.64
N LEU A 206 -2.12 -8.05 -6.69
CA LEU A 206 -3.57 -7.85 -6.83
C LEU A 206 -4.05 -8.17 -8.24
N LEU A 207 -5.17 -8.90 -8.34
CA LEU A 207 -5.80 -9.27 -9.60
C LEU A 207 -7.17 -8.57 -9.76
N PRO A 208 -7.42 -7.88 -10.89
CA PRO A 208 -8.69 -7.24 -11.17
C PRO A 208 -9.80 -8.30 -11.30
N LYS A 209 -10.99 -7.96 -10.81
CA LYS A 209 -12.17 -8.85 -10.65
C LYS A 209 -11.99 -10.04 -9.70
N GLU A 210 -10.81 -10.19 -9.10
CA GLU A 210 -10.51 -11.21 -8.11
C GLU A 210 -10.37 -10.58 -6.72
N ASN A 211 -9.51 -9.58 -6.56
CA ASN A 211 -9.28 -8.88 -5.29
C ASN A 211 -9.92 -7.48 -5.26
N TYR A 212 -10.19 -6.90 -6.43
CA TYR A 212 -10.71 -5.54 -6.56
C TYR A 212 -11.44 -5.34 -7.89
N TRP A 213 -12.18 -4.24 -8.02
CA TRP A 213 -12.79 -3.81 -9.29
C TRP A 213 -12.00 -2.63 -9.89
N PRO A 214 -11.50 -2.71 -11.14
CA PRO A 214 -10.77 -1.62 -11.76
C PRO A 214 -11.70 -0.48 -12.18
N ILE A 215 -11.29 0.76 -11.94
CA ILE A 215 -12.00 1.98 -12.32
C ILE A 215 -11.17 2.79 -13.32
N SER A 216 -11.82 3.25 -14.38
CA SER A 216 -11.19 4.07 -15.42
C SER A 216 -11.02 5.53 -14.94
N PRO A 217 -9.86 6.17 -15.17
CA PRO A 217 -9.66 7.58 -14.81
C PRO A 217 -10.31 8.56 -15.82
N THR A 218 -10.58 8.14 -17.06
CA THR A 218 -11.02 9.04 -18.17
C THR A 218 -12.52 9.38 -18.16
N ASP A 219 -13.33 8.65 -17.38
CA ASP A 219 -14.76 8.93 -17.16
C ASP A 219 -15.14 8.49 -15.73
N LEU A 220 -14.44 9.09 -14.77
CA LEU A 220 -14.30 8.55 -13.42
C LEU A 220 -15.66 8.31 -12.74
N CYS A 221 -16.54 9.30 -12.73
CA CYS A 221 -17.83 9.18 -12.03
C CYS A 221 -18.75 8.13 -12.68
N ARG A 222 -18.72 8.00 -14.01
CA ARG A 222 -19.51 6.97 -14.71
C ARG A 222 -18.93 5.57 -14.52
N SER A 223 -17.61 5.41 -14.50
CA SER A 223 -16.96 4.12 -14.19
C SER A 223 -17.26 3.69 -12.74
N ILE A 224 -17.21 4.61 -11.77
CA ILE A 224 -17.65 4.34 -10.39
C ILE A 224 -19.12 3.93 -10.35
N LYS A 225 -20.00 4.69 -11.01
CA LYS A 225 -21.43 4.38 -11.09
C LYS A 225 -21.66 2.98 -11.66
N TYR A 226 -20.97 2.64 -12.75
CA TYR A 226 -21.09 1.34 -13.38
C TYR A 226 -20.72 0.22 -12.41
N ALA A 227 -19.60 0.35 -11.70
CA ALA A 227 -19.15 -0.65 -10.73
C ALA A 227 -20.15 -0.84 -9.58
N VAL A 228 -20.71 0.27 -9.06
CA VAL A 228 -21.75 0.26 -8.01
C VAL A 228 -23.02 -0.41 -8.51
N ASP A 229 -23.52 -0.02 -9.69
CA ASP A 229 -24.73 -0.60 -10.29
C ASP A 229 -24.55 -2.08 -10.61
N TRP A 230 -23.36 -2.49 -11.09
CA TRP A 230 -23.03 -3.89 -11.31
C TRP A 230 -22.98 -4.67 -9.99
N GLY A 231 -22.28 -4.15 -8.98
CA GLY A 231 -22.14 -4.83 -7.70
C GLY A 231 -23.47 -4.98 -6.96
N ASN A 232 -24.34 -3.98 -7.05
CA ASN A 232 -25.66 -4.04 -6.42
C ASN A 232 -26.59 -5.04 -7.12
N ALA A 233 -26.41 -5.26 -8.42
CA ALA A 233 -27.10 -6.30 -9.18
C ALA A 233 -26.47 -7.70 -9.02
N ASN A 234 -25.23 -7.78 -8.50
CA ASN A 234 -24.45 -9.01 -8.35
C ASN A 234 -23.84 -9.11 -6.93
N PRO A 235 -24.66 -9.09 -5.86
CA PRO A 235 -24.17 -8.90 -4.49
C PRO A 235 -23.22 -10.01 -4.02
N SER A 236 -23.49 -11.26 -4.41
CA SER A 236 -22.64 -12.42 -4.07
C SER A 236 -21.25 -12.33 -4.71
N GLN A 237 -21.18 -11.96 -6.00
CA GLN A 237 -19.91 -11.76 -6.68
C GLN A 237 -19.15 -10.55 -6.10
N ALA A 238 -19.85 -9.44 -5.81
CA ALA A 238 -19.23 -8.27 -5.21
C ALA A 238 -18.66 -8.57 -3.81
N GLU A 239 -19.41 -9.31 -2.97
CA GLU A 239 -18.93 -9.76 -1.67
C GLU A 239 -17.71 -10.66 -1.81
N THR A 240 -17.72 -11.58 -2.78
CA THR A 240 -16.61 -12.50 -3.04
C THR A 240 -15.32 -11.74 -3.38
N ILE A 241 -15.42 -10.72 -4.24
CA ILE A 241 -14.26 -9.86 -4.58
C ILE A 241 -13.75 -9.14 -3.32
N GLY A 242 -14.65 -8.57 -2.52
CA GLY A 242 -14.27 -7.88 -1.28
C GLY A 242 -13.61 -8.81 -0.26
N LYS A 243 -14.14 -10.02 -0.06
CA LYS A 243 -13.55 -11.05 0.81
C LYS A 243 -12.19 -11.52 0.31
N ARG A 244 -12.01 -11.68 -1.00
CA ARG A 244 -10.71 -12.02 -1.62
C ARG A 244 -9.69 -10.88 -1.47
N GLY A 245 -10.13 -9.62 -1.54
CA GLY A 245 -9.29 -8.46 -1.23
C GLY A 245 -8.82 -8.45 0.23
N GLN A 246 -9.74 -8.65 1.18
CA GLN A 246 -9.42 -8.75 2.61
C GLN A 246 -8.52 -9.96 2.92
N GLY A 247 -8.80 -11.12 2.31
CA GLY A 247 -7.99 -12.33 2.48
C GLY A 247 -6.58 -12.19 1.89
N TYR A 248 -6.43 -11.44 0.80
CA TYR A 248 -5.09 -11.11 0.30
C TYR A 248 -4.33 -10.24 1.30
N MET A 249 -4.97 -9.22 1.89
CA MET A 249 -4.34 -8.42 2.95
C MET A 249 -4.01 -9.22 4.21
N GLU A 250 -4.86 -10.17 4.60
CA GLU A 250 -4.55 -11.12 5.67
C GLU A 250 -3.29 -11.93 5.39
N SER A 251 -3.08 -12.29 4.12
CA SER A 251 -1.89 -13.04 3.72
C SER A 251 -0.61 -12.21 3.81
N ILE A 252 -0.68 -10.88 3.71
CA ILE A 252 0.46 -9.97 3.91
C ILE A 252 0.70 -9.77 5.41
N SER A 253 0.94 -10.84 6.16
CA SER A 253 1.31 -10.75 7.58
C SER A 253 2.68 -10.10 7.76
N MET A 254 3.01 -9.65 8.97
CA MET A 254 4.36 -9.15 9.25
C MET A 254 5.45 -10.19 8.94
N ASP A 255 5.18 -11.49 9.13
CA ASP A 255 6.11 -12.55 8.69
C ASP A 255 6.40 -12.48 7.19
N ARG A 256 5.36 -12.32 6.35
CA ARG A 256 5.56 -12.19 4.90
C ARG A 256 6.22 -10.87 4.50
N VAL A 257 5.98 -9.80 5.25
CA VAL A 257 6.67 -8.51 5.05
C VAL A 257 8.16 -8.69 5.31
N TYR A 258 8.54 -9.34 6.41
CA TYR A 258 9.94 -9.63 6.69
C TYR A 258 10.56 -10.63 5.71
N ASP A 259 9.82 -11.65 5.25
CA ASP A 259 10.29 -12.55 4.19
C ASP A 259 10.56 -11.79 2.89
N TYR A 260 9.67 -10.87 2.51
CA TYR A 260 9.88 -10.01 1.35
C TYR A 260 11.15 -9.18 1.51
N MET A 261 11.33 -8.52 2.65
CA MET A 261 12.53 -7.70 2.93
C MET A 261 13.80 -8.57 2.91
N PHE A 262 13.75 -9.74 3.54
CA PHE A 262 14.86 -10.71 3.57
C PHE A 262 15.28 -11.09 2.16
N HIS A 263 14.33 -11.51 1.31
CA HIS A 263 14.62 -11.90 -0.06
C HIS A 263 15.08 -10.73 -0.91
N LEU A 264 14.47 -9.56 -0.74
CA LEU A 264 14.85 -8.36 -1.49
C LEU A 264 16.32 -7.99 -1.22
N ILE A 265 16.72 -7.94 0.06
CA ILE A 265 18.09 -7.64 0.47
C ILE A 265 19.05 -8.76 0.03
N THR A 266 18.62 -10.02 0.13
CA THR A 266 19.44 -11.18 -0.27
C THR A 266 19.69 -11.24 -1.77
N GLU A 267 18.70 -10.96 -2.60
CA GLU A 267 18.91 -10.90 -4.06
C GLU A 267 19.70 -9.66 -4.46
N TYR A 268 19.48 -8.53 -3.80
CA TYR A 268 20.25 -7.31 -4.02
C TYR A 268 21.73 -7.48 -3.66
N SER A 269 22.06 -8.16 -2.55
CA SER A 269 23.46 -8.36 -2.12
C SER A 269 24.31 -9.09 -3.16
N LYS A 270 23.71 -10.05 -3.89
CA LYS A 270 24.37 -10.81 -4.96
C LYS A 270 24.75 -9.96 -6.17
N LEU A 271 24.14 -8.78 -6.32
CA LEU A 271 24.41 -7.87 -7.43
C LEU A 271 25.60 -6.94 -7.14
N GLN A 272 26.02 -6.82 -5.87
CA GLN A 272 27.16 -6.00 -5.50
C GLN A 272 28.46 -6.66 -5.97
N LYS A 273 29.30 -5.89 -6.65
CA LYS A 273 30.61 -6.33 -7.15
C LYS A 273 31.77 -5.98 -6.21
N PHE A 274 31.43 -5.57 -4.99
CA PHE A 274 32.35 -5.18 -3.93
C PHE A 274 31.89 -5.80 -2.63
N LYS A 275 32.79 -5.86 -1.64
CA LYS A 275 32.44 -6.22 -0.27
C LYS A 275 32.02 -4.94 0.45
N PRO A 276 30.80 -4.87 1.00
CA PRO A 276 30.38 -3.73 1.82
C PRO A 276 31.32 -3.54 3.01
N GLU A 277 31.69 -2.29 3.26
CA GLU A 277 32.57 -1.90 4.37
C GLU A 277 31.97 -0.68 5.07
N LYS A 278 32.04 -0.64 6.40
CA LYS A 278 31.53 0.48 7.20
C LYS A 278 32.25 1.77 6.81
N PRO A 279 31.54 2.81 6.30
CA PRO A 279 32.15 4.11 6.06
C PRO A 279 32.64 4.74 7.37
N ALA A 280 33.76 5.47 7.32
CA ALA A 280 34.31 6.14 8.50
C ALA A 280 33.37 7.24 9.06
N SER A 281 32.50 7.81 8.22
CA SER A 281 31.48 8.79 8.60
C SER A 281 30.21 8.17 9.18
N ALA A 282 29.99 6.87 8.99
CA ALA A 282 28.71 6.24 9.23
C ALA A 282 28.41 6.12 10.72
N ASN A 283 27.20 6.52 11.09
CA ASN A 283 26.71 6.43 12.46
C ASN A 283 26.17 5.03 12.71
N GLU A 284 26.50 4.43 13.84
CA GLU A 284 25.90 3.16 14.25
C GLU A 284 24.45 3.38 14.70
N VAL A 285 23.57 2.51 14.20
CA VAL A 285 22.14 2.57 14.49
C VAL A 285 21.69 1.26 15.11
N CYS A 286 21.05 1.35 16.27
CA CYS A 286 20.51 0.21 16.98
C CYS A 286 19.10 0.53 17.51
N ALA A 287 18.39 -0.49 17.96
CA ALA A 287 17.05 -0.31 18.53
C ALA A 287 17.07 0.67 19.73
N GLY A 288 18.12 0.61 20.55
CA GLY A 288 18.30 1.51 21.69
C GLY A 288 18.47 2.97 21.26
N SER A 289 19.29 3.24 20.24
CA SER A 289 19.51 4.62 19.78
C SER A 289 18.25 5.21 19.16
N LEU A 290 17.52 4.46 18.32
CA LEU A 290 16.24 4.91 17.76
C LEU A 290 15.22 5.26 18.86
N LEU A 291 15.07 4.40 19.87
CA LEU A 291 14.12 4.63 20.98
C LEU A 291 14.53 5.82 21.88
N CYS A 292 15.82 6.19 21.88
CA CYS A 292 16.32 7.36 22.60
C CYS A 292 15.95 8.66 21.87
N PHE A 293 15.96 8.66 20.53
CA PHE A 293 15.58 9.82 19.72
C PHE A 293 14.07 9.92 19.43
N ALA A 294 13.33 8.82 19.60
CA ALA A 294 11.90 8.77 19.37
C ALA A 294 11.12 9.62 20.38
N GLU A 295 10.16 10.39 19.89
CA GLU A 295 9.16 11.02 20.73
C GLU A 295 8.31 9.96 21.44
N GLN A 296 7.61 10.34 22.52
CA GLN A 296 6.82 9.39 23.31
C GLN A 296 5.79 8.61 22.47
N LYS A 297 5.16 9.25 21.47
CA LYS A 297 4.18 8.59 20.60
C LYS A 297 4.85 7.59 19.65
N GLU A 298 5.98 7.95 19.08
CA GLU A 298 6.77 7.10 18.18
C GLU A 298 7.31 5.90 18.95
N ARG A 299 7.92 6.13 20.11
CA ARG A 299 8.45 5.08 20.99
C ARG A 299 7.40 4.02 21.30
N LYS A 300 6.17 4.43 21.66
CA LYS A 300 5.07 3.49 21.92
C LYS A 300 4.73 2.64 20.70
N LEU A 301 4.73 3.21 19.50
CA LEU A 301 4.44 2.49 18.25
C LEU A 301 5.58 1.52 17.86
N LEU A 302 6.83 1.98 17.99
CA LEU A 302 8.02 1.15 17.75
C LEU A 302 8.03 -0.06 18.69
N GLU A 303 7.84 0.15 20.00
CA GLU A 303 7.83 -0.94 20.99
C GLU A 303 6.73 -1.97 20.73
N ARG A 304 5.57 -1.56 20.21
CA ARG A 304 4.46 -2.46 19.84
C ARG A 304 4.71 -3.30 18.59
N SER A 305 5.62 -2.87 17.72
CA SER A 305 6.03 -3.62 16.53
C SER A 305 7.35 -4.36 16.71
N ARG A 306 7.80 -4.51 17.97
CA ARG A 306 9.03 -5.23 18.29
C ARG A 306 8.86 -6.72 18.00
N VAL A 307 9.82 -7.29 17.29
CA VAL A 307 9.87 -8.72 17.01
C VAL A 307 10.79 -9.46 17.96
N VAL A 308 10.59 -10.78 18.02
CA VAL A 308 11.52 -11.73 18.62
C VAL A 308 12.20 -12.55 17.53
N PRO A 309 13.36 -13.16 17.78
CA PRO A 309 13.97 -14.11 16.85
C PRO A 309 12.99 -15.20 16.44
N SER A 310 12.91 -15.45 15.13
CA SER A 310 12.10 -16.52 14.58
C SER A 310 12.74 -17.88 14.86
N LEU A 311 11.94 -18.87 15.27
CA LEU A 311 12.37 -20.27 15.29
C LEU A 311 12.35 -20.87 13.88
N ASP A 312 11.50 -20.33 13.01
CA ASP A 312 11.38 -20.73 11.61
C ASP A 312 12.38 -19.99 10.74
N GLN A 313 12.86 -20.69 9.71
CA GLN A 313 13.65 -20.09 8.64
C GLN A 313 12.77 -19.17 7.77
N PRO A 314 13.34 -18.13 7.11
CA PRO A 314 12.63 -17.37 6.10
C PRO A 314 12.03 -18.30 5.05
N CYS A 315 10.92 -17.88 4.44
CA CYS A 315 10.31 -18.70 3.41
C CYS A 315 11.28 -18.96 2.22
N LYS A 316 10.94 -19.93 1.37
CA LYS A 316 11.71 -20.18 0.15
C LYS A 316 11.14 -19.36 -0.99
N LEU A 317 11.92 -18.42 -1.51
CA LEU A 317 11.59 -17.72 -2.75
C LEU A 317 11.64 -18.71 -3.91
N PRO A 318 10.54 -18.89 -4.67
CA PRO A 318 10.57 -19.74 -5.85
C PRO A 318 11.50 -19.14 -6.91
N VAL A 319 12.03 -20.00 -7.80
CA VAL A 319 12.84 -19.55 -8.94
C VAL A 319 12.04 -18.55 -9.77
N ALA A 320 12.70 -17.46 -10.17
CA ALA A 320 12.08 -16.41 -10.97
C ALA A 320 11.52 -16.99 -12.28
N ASP A 321 10.22 -16.83 -12.50
CA ASP A 321 9.55 -17.24 -13.73
C ASP A 321 9.00 -16.00 -14.45
N ARG A 322 9.83 -15.48 -15.36
CA ARG A 322 9.49 -14.32 -16.18
C ARG A 322 8.27 -14.57 -17.07
N SER A 323 8.12 -15.79 -17.58
CA SER A 323 6.98 -16.15 -18.43
C SER A 323 5.65 -16.14 -17.67
N ARG A 324 5.66 -16.54 -16.40
CA ARG A 324 4.50 -16.46 -15.50
C ARG A 324 4.17 -15.00 -15.18
N LEU A 325 5.17 -14.17 -14.92
CA LEU A 325 4.96 -12.74 -14.68
C LEU A 325 4.33 -12.05 -15.90
N GLU A 326 4.87 -12.28 -17.10
CA GLU A 326 4.35 -11.72 -18.35
C GLU A 326 2.91 -12.18 -18.63
N ARG A 327 2.61 -13.46 -18.41
CA ARG A 327 1.23 -13.98 -18.49
C ARG A 327 0.28 -13.30 -17.51
N LEU A 328 0.71 -13.09 -16.26
CA LEU A 328 -0.09 -12.40 -15.25
C LEU A 328 -0.35 -10.94 -15.66
N ILE A 329 0.68 -10.23 -16.13
CA ILE A 329 0.53 -8.84 -16.63
C ILE A 329 -0.48 -8.80 -17.78
N GLN A 330 -0.35 -9.69 -18.76
CA GLN A 330 -1.27 -9.73 -19.90
C GLN A 330 -2.70 -10.08 -19.49
N GLN A 331 -2.87 -11.00 -18.54
CA GLN A 331 -4.18 -11.36 -17.98
C GLN A 331 -4.83 -10.17 -17.27
N LYS A 332 -4.06 -9.39 -16.49
CA LYS A 332 -4.55 -8.17 -15.84
C LYS A 332 -5.02 -7.14 -16.88
N LYS A 333 -4.19 -6.85 -17.88
CA LYS A 333 -4.51 -5.91 -18.98
C LYS A 333 -5.81 -6.31 -19.68
N LYS A 334 -5.91 -7.58 -20.12
CA LYS A 334 -7.12 -8.12 -20.75
C LYS A 334 -8.36 -8.01 -19.86
N THR A 335 -8.23 -8.25 -18.57
CA THR A 335 -9.36 -8.17 -17.63
C THR A 335 -9.85 -6.73 -17.46
N ILE A 336 -8.93 -5.76 -17.38
CA ILE A 336 -9.26 -4.33 -17.29
C ILE A 336 -9.93 -3.86 -18.59
N GLU A 337 -9.41 -4.25 -19.76
CA GLU A 337 -10.01 -3.95 -21.06
C GLU A 337 -11.42 -4.51 -21.18
N ASN A 338 -11.64 -5.75 -20.72
CA ASN A 338 -12.97 -6.35 -20.68
C ASN A 338 -13.94 -5.53 -19.81
N VAL A 339 -13.50 -5.03 -18.64
CA VAL A 339 -14.33 -4.15 -17.80
C VAL A 339 -14.70 -2.87 -18.54
N ARG A 340 -13.72 -2.20 -19.17
CA ARG A 340 -13.97 -1.01 -19.99
C ARG A 340 -14.96 -1.27 -21.13
N TYR A 341 -14.87 -2.43 -21.79
CA TYR A 341 -15.84 -2.81 -22.83
C TYR A 341 -17.26 -3.02 -22.27
N MET A 342 -17.38 -3.67 -21.10
CA MET A 342 -18.65 -3.84 -20.41
C MET A 342 -19.28 -2.50 -19.98
N GLU A 343 -18.46 -1.52 -19.59
CA GLU A 343 -18.90 -0.14 -19.29
C GLU A 343 -19.48 0.54 -20.53
N MET A 344 -18.74 0.55 -21.64
CA MET A 344 -19.15 1.21 -22.89
C MET A 344 -20.43 0.64 -23.49
N THR A 345 -20.60 -0.69 -23.44
CA THR A 345 -21.79 -1.37 -23.99
C THR A 345 -23.06 -1.07 -23.21
N ARG A 346 -22.98 -0.92 -21.88
CA ARG A 346 -24.14 -0.56 -21.03
C ARG A 346 -24.56 0.89 -21.24
N THR A 347 -23.61 1.81 -21.42
CA THR A 347 -23.91 3.21 -21.76
C THR A 347 -24.71 3.30 -23.05
N LYS A 348 -24.30 2.57 -24.11
CA LYS A 348 -25.04 2.53 -25.39
C LYS A 348 -26.46 1.99 -25.28
N LYS A 349 -26.72 1.04 -24.36
CA LYS A 349 -28.06 0.49 -24.10
C LYS A 349 -28.96 1.42 -23.26
N SER A 350 -28.38 2.36 -22.52
CA SER A 350 -29.13 3.32 -21.68
C SER A 350 -29.43 4.64 -22.40
N SER A 351 -28.81 4.87 -23.56
CA SER A 351 -29.02 6.04 -24.43
C SER A 351 -29.94 5.77 -25.62
N LYS A 352 -30.50 4.56 -25.72
CA LYS A 352 -31.62 4.18 -26.58
C LYS A 352 -32.82 3.96 -25.69
#